data_AF-A0A087X6K8-F1
#
_entry.id   AF-A0A087X6K8-F1
#
_cell.length_a   1.000
_cell.length_b   1.000
_cell.length_c   1.000
_cell.angle_alpha   90.00
_cell.angle_beta   90.00
_cell.angle_gamma   90.00
#
_symmetry.space_group_name_H-M   'P 1'
#
loop_
_entity.id
_entity.type
_entity.pdbx_description
1 polymer ?
#
loop_
_entity_poly.entity_id
_entity_poly.type
_entity_poly.pdbx_seq_one_letter_code
_entity_poly.pdbx_strand_id
1 'polypeptide(L)'
;MREYLDERARVFGLPKSPLPHFTTTERQELNGALSFIALNHFTTRLVSPNPHTQDTLQKKPAPEHDCVTFSDPTWPSSSLGQALVPWGLRKMLKWVNQRYGRTLPIIVTASGIDDQASFEDNLRQYYLRSYLQEALKAYHLDGVNLQGFYVWKLQDRHAPLFGLFTSTQHQSKAKASVALYREIISNSGSSNNSTTQPCRFTEQQEKCLTCEWMLKNKPMLVFGGCLLITSGMLAALIIFIVISKRNKKHDRRRKKRRENRRRRNKASAYCICPDVIY
;
A
#
# COMPACT_ATOMS: atom_id res chain seq x y z
N MET A 1 7.94 27.98 -11.86
CA MET A 1 7.76 28.10 -10.40
C MET A 1 8.88 28.90 -9.76
N ARG A 2 10.14 28.45 -9.80
CA ARG A 2 11.28 29.17 -9.21
C ARG A 2 11.36 30.63 -9.67
N GLU A 3 11.51 30.86 -10.99
CA GLU A 3 11.58 32.20 -11.58
C GLU A 3 10.43 33.12 -11.11
N TYR A 4 9.21 32.58 -11.08
CA TYR A 4 8.03 33.30 -10.62
C TYR A 4 8.11 33.69 -9.13
N LEU A 5 8.52 32.78 -8.25
CA LEU A 5 8.65 33.05 -6.81
C LEU A 5 9.84 33.96 -6.50
N ASP A 6 10.92 33.88 -7.27
CA ASP A 6 12.09 34.76 -7.14
C ASP A 6 11.72 36.19 -7.53
N GLU A 7 11.01 36.35 -8.65
CA GLU A 7 10.51 37.66 -9.09
C GLU A 7 9.51 38.25 -8.09
N ARG A 8 8.59 37.42 -7.58
CA ARG A 8 7.67 37.85 -6.52
C ARG A 8 8.44 38.29 -5.26
N ALA A 9 9.42 37.52 -4.81
CA ALA A 9 10.24 37.91 -3.66
C ALA A 9 10.94 39.26 -3.89
N ARG A 10 11.45 39.49 -5.10
CA ARG A 10 12.06 40.78 -5.51
C ARG A 10 11.06 41.93 -5.45
N VAL A 11 9.86 41.76 -6.02
CA VAL A 11 8.80 42.80 -6.05
C VAL A 11 8.30 43.16 -4.64
N PHE A 12 8.14 42.16 -3.77
CA PHE A 12 7.65 42.37 -2.40
C PHE A 12 8.76 42.69 -1.37
N GLY A 13 10.02 42.84 -1.83
CA GLY A 13 11.14 43.17 -0.94
C GLY A 13 11.47 42.08 0.09
N LEU A 14 11.14 40.82 -0.21
CA LEU A 14 11.47 39.70 0.68
C LEU A 14 12.99 39.43 0.64
N PRO A 15 13.62 39.16 1.79
CA PRO A 15 15.08 39.06 1.89
C PRO A 15 15.65 37.85 1.12
N LYS A 16 14.86 36.80 0.89
CA LYS A 16 15.21 35.60 0.11
C LYS A 16 13.98 35.02 -0.57
N SER A 17 14.20 34.28 -1.65
CA SER A 17 13.16 33.43 -2.25
C SER A 17 12.72 32.35 -1.25
N PRO A 18 11.41 32.07 -1.14
CA PRO A 18 10.90 31.03 -0.25
C PRO A 18 11.23 29.61 -0.73
N LEU A 19 11.67 29.44 -1.99
CA LEU A 19 11.88 28.13 -2.58
C LEU A 19 13.33 27.66 -2.39
N PRO A 20 13.59 26.57 -1.63
CA PRO A 20 14.95 26.06 -1.44
C PRO A 20 15.59 25.62 -2.75
N HIS A 21 16.91 25.57 -2.78
CA HIS A 21 17.69 25.06 -3.91
C HIS A 21 18.14 23.64 -3.64
N PHE A 22 18.00 22.76 -4.63
CA PHE A 22 18.67 21.47 -4.61
C PHE A 22 20.15 21.67 -4.95
N THR A 23 21.01 21.07 -4.14
CA THR A 23 22.43 20.83 -4.45
C THR A 23 22.57 19.94 -5.68
N THR A 24 23.75 19.89 -6.27
CA THR A 24 24.01 19.03 -7.43
C THR A 24 23.79 17.55 -7.09
N THR A 25 24.21 17.11 -5.91
CA THR A 25 24.03 15.73 -5.43
C THR A 25 22.55 15.38 -5.29
N GLU A 26 21.76 16.21 -4.62
CA GLU A 26 20.32 15.97 -4.46
C GLU A 26 19.58 15.90 -5.82
N ARG A 27 19.97 16.74 -6.79
CA ARG A 27 19.39 16.67 -8.14
C ARG A 27 19.71 15.35 -8.82
N GLN A 28 20.94 14.85 -8.67
CA GLN A 28 21.34 13.57 -9.24
C GLN A 28 20.60 12.41 -8.59
N GLU A 29 20.43 12.44 -7.26
CA GLU A 29 19.68 11.42 -6.52
C GLU A 29 18.20 11.36 -6.91
N LEU A 30 17.56 12.52 -7.13
CA LEU A 30 16.14 12.59 -7.47
C LEU A 30 15.85 12.30 -8.95
N ASN A 31 16.81 12.55 -9.83
CA ASN A 31 16.59 12.39 -11.27
C ASN A 31 16.46 10.91 -11.64
N GLY A 32 15.32 10.53 -12.23
CA GLY A 32 15.03 9.15 -12.61
C GLY A 32 14.57 8.25 -11.47
N ALA A 33 14.31 8.79 -10.27
CA ALA A 33 13.85 8.02 -9.11
C ALA A 33 12.39 7.51 -9.20
N LEU A 34 11.72 7.67 -10.35
CA LEU A 34 10.32 7.30 -10.57
C LEU A 34 10.22 6.04 -11.44
N SER A 35 9.56 5.01 -10.91
CA SER A 35 9.18 3.83 -11.70
C SER A 35 7.85 4.01 -12.45
N PHE A 36 6.97 4.88 -11.95
CA PHE A 36 5.67 5.23 -12.54
C PHE A 36 5.15 6.55 -11.93
N ILE A 37 4.08 7.09 -12.49
CA ILE A 37 3.40 8.29 -12.01
C ILE A 37 2.05 7.89 -11.42
N ALA A 38 1.87 8.14 -10.12
CA ALA A 38 0.59 8.03 -9.44
C ALA A 38 -0.19 9.34 -9.55
N LEU A 39 -1.39 9.30 -10.11
CA LEU A 39 -2.25 10.47 -10.32
C LEU A 39 -3.57 10.33 -9.56
N ASN A 40 -3.86 11.30 -8.70
CA ASN A 40 -5.19 11.47 -8.13
C ASN A 40 -5.92 12.56 -8.90
N HIS A 41 -7.05 12.23 -9.53
CA HIS A 41 -7.82 13.18 -10.32
C HIS A 41 -9.31 13.06 -10.06
N PHE A 42 -9.93 14.16 -9.64
CA PHE A 42 -11.34 14.21 -9.25
C PHE A 42 -12.17 15.15 -10.13
N THR A 43 -11.65 16.36 -10.38
CA THR A 43 -12.37 17.45 -11.04
C THR A 43 -11.41 18.38 -11.78
N THR A 44 -11.95 19.34 -12.50
CA THR A 44 -11.21 20.42 -13.18
C THR A 44 -11.70 21.76 -12.66
N ARG A 45 -10.78 22.71 -12.48
CA ARG A 45 -11.07 24.10 -12.14
C ARG A 45 -10.60 25.00 -13.28
N LEU A 46 -11.34 26.06 -13.51
CA LEU A 46 -10.88 27.18 -14.31
C LEU A 46 -9.97 28.06 -13.45
N VAL A 47 -9.02 28.71 -14.09
CA VAL A 47 -8.06 29.59 -13.44
C VAL A 47 -7.99 30.91 -14.19
N SER A 48 -7.98 32.01 -13.46
CA SER A 48 -7.68 33.34 -14.00
C SER A 48 -6.54 33.97 -13.19
N PRO A 49 -5.77 34.89 -13.78
CA PRO A 49 -4.88 35.75 -13.01
C PRO A 49 -5.66 36.43 -11.88
N ASN A 50 -5.02 36.57 -10.73
CA ASN A 50 -5.59 37.31 -9.62
C ASN A 50 -5.69 38.81 -10.00
N PRO A 51 -6.89 39.43 -9.90
CA PRO A 51 -7.03 40.85 -10.20
C PRO A 51 -6.36 41.67 -9.08
N HIS A 52 -5.14 42.14 -9.34
CA HIS A 52 -4.44 43.08 -8.47
C HIS A 52 -5.23 44.39 -8.40
N THR A 53 -6.01 44.57 -7.34
CA THR A 53 -6.65 45.85 -7.02
C THR A 53 -5.86 46.54 -5.90
N GLN A 54 -5.71 47.88 -5.94
CA GLN A 54 -4.92 48.60 -4.93
C GLN A 54 -5.33 48.30 -3.47
N ASP A 55 -6.60 47.93 -3.23
CA ASP A 55 -7.13 47.58 -1.91
C ASP A 55 -6.80 46.12 -1.47
N THR A 56 -6.50 45.21 -2.40
CA THR A 56 -6.14 43.81 -2.07
C THR A 56 -4.69 43.63 -1.61
N LEU A 57 -3.78 44.52 -2.03
CA LEU A 57 -2.38 44.53 -1.58
C LEU A 57 -2.23 44.81 -0.06
N GLN A 58 -3.22 45.44 0.57
CA GLN A 58 -3.14 45.87 1.98
C GLN A 58 -3.87 44.95 2.96
N LYS A 59 -4.82 44.11 2.52
CA LYS A 59 -5.71 43.36 3.42
C LYS A 59 -5.57 41.84 3.35
N LYS A 60 -5.01 41.27 2.28
CA LYS A 60 -4.85 39.81 2.16
C LYS A 60 -3.68 39.47 1.26
N PRO A 61 -2.68 38.70 1.71
CA PRO A 61 -1.61 38.26 0.82
C PRO A 61 -2.22 37.47 -0.34
N ALA A 62 -1.90 37.86 -1.57
CA ALA A 62 -2.33 37.15 -2.77
C ALA A 62 -1.88 35.67 -2.67
N PRO A 63 -2.67 34.71 -3.19
CA PRO A 63 -2.27 33.31 -3.21
C PRO A 63 -0.85 33.17 -3.78
N GLU A 64 -0.03 32.24 -3.27
CA GLU A 64 1.38 32.10 -3.72
C GLU A 64 1.54 31.92 -5.23
N HIS A 65 0.51 31.36 -5.87
CA HIS A 65 0.41 31.10 -7.30
C HIS A 65 -0.29 32.22 -8.11
N ASP A 66 -0.77 33.28 -7.45
CA ASP A 66 -1.37 34.49 -8.03
C ASP A 66 -2.46 34.25 -9.09
N CYS A 67 -3.20 33.16 -8.89
CA CYS A 67 -4.37 32.83 -9.66
C CYS A 67 -5.58 32.68 -8.74
N VAL A 68 -6.75 32.95 -9.29
CA VAL A 68 -8.04 32.61 -8.68
C VAL A 68 -8.57 31.37 -9.38
N THR A 69 -8.98 30.38 -8.60
CA THR A 69 -9.64 29.17 -9.11
C THR A 69 -11.14 29.33 -9.03
N PHE A 70 -11.86 28.96 -10.09
CA PHE A 70 -13.32 28.96 -10.12
C PHE A 70 -13.85 27.74 -10.89
N SER A 71 -15.15 27.50 -10.81
CA SER A 71 -15.84 26.51 -11.64
C SER A 71 -16.71 27.22 -12.65
N ASP A 72 -16.87 26.60 -13.81
CA ASP A 72 -17.91 27.00 -14.74
C ASP A 72 -19.29 26.68 -14.12
N PRO A 73 -20.19 27.66 -13.96
CA PRO A 73 -21.52 27.43 -13.38
C PRO A 73 -22.42 26.56 -14.28
N THR A 74 -22.05 26.33 -15.54
CA THR A 74 -22.79 25.45 -16.45
C THR A 74 -22.43 23.97 -16.28
N TRP A 75 -21.32 23.65 -15.59
CA TRP A 75 -20.92 22.27 -15.37
C TRP A 75 -21.77 21.62 -14.27
N PRO A 76 -22.29 20.40 -14.50
CA PRO A 76 -22.93 19.65 -13.44
C PRO A 76 -21.97 19.47 -12.25
N SER A 77 -22.49 19.53 -11.03
CA SER A 77 -21.70 19.34 -9.82
C SER A 77 -22.37 18.40 -8.84
N SER A 78 -21.56 17.77 -8.00
CA SER A 78 -22.03 16.99 -6.86
C SER A 78 -22.57 17.85 -5.72
N SER A 79 -23.07 17.20 -4.67
CA SER A 79 -23.56 17.86 -3.45
C SER A 79 -22.49 18.66 -2.72
N LEU A 80 -21.22 18.26 -2.81
CA LEU A 80 -20.07 18.98 -2.24
C LEU A 80 -19.44 19.99 -3.21
N GLY A 81 -20.08 20.26 -4.35
CA GLY A 81 -19.60 21.24 -5.33
C GLY A 81 -18.42 20.75 -6.19
N GLN A 82 -18.23 19.43 -6.31
CA GLN A 82 -17.26 18.85 -7.24
C GLN A 82 -17.85 18.88 -8.65
N ALA A 83 -17.25 19.64 -9.56
CA ALA A 83 -17.69 19.70 -10.95
C ALA A 83 -17.39 18.39 -11.70
N LEU A 84 -18.33 17.92 -12.52
CA LEU A 84 -18.17 16.79 -13.41
C LEU A 84 -17.58 17.24 -14.73
N VAL A 85 -16.27 17.01 -14.89
CA VAL A 85 -15.52 17.43 -16.07
C VAL A 85 -14.68 16.26 -16.59
N PRO A 86 -15.31 15.24 -17.23
CA PRO A 86 -14.63 14.02 -17.61
C PRO A 86 -13.45 14.25 -18.57
N TRP A 87 -13.64 15.13 -19.56
CA TRP A 87 -12.58 15.48 -20.52
C TRP A 87 -11.35 16.11 -19.86
N GLY A 88 -11.51 16.66 -18.65
CA GLY A 88 -10.42 17.18 -17.84
C GLY A 88 -9.41 16.09 -17.46
N LEU A 89 -9.89 14.87 -17.15
CA LEU A 89 -9.01 13.72 -16.90
C LEU A 89 -8.13 13.42 -18.11
N ARG A 90 -8.74 13.34 -19.30
CA ARG A 90 -7.99 13.07 -20.54
C ARG A 90 -6.94 14.15 -20.81
N LYS A 91 -7.29 15.43 -20.63
CA LYS A 91 -6.33 16.55 -20.74
C LYS A 91 -5.18 16.41 -19.74
N MET A 92 -5.48 16.08 -18.48
CA MET A 92 -4.47 15.90 -17.44
C MET A 92 -3.53 14.73 -17.76
N LEU A 93 -4.08 13.56 -18.13
CA LEU A 93 -3.32 12.39 -18.53
C LEU A 93 -2.38 12.68 -19.71
N LYS A 94 -2.89 13.36 -20.74
CA LYS A 94 -2.10 13.80 -21.88
C LYS A 94 -0.99 14.76 -21.48
N TRP A 95 -1.29 15.74 -20.62
CA TRP A 95 -0.30 16.70 -20.14
C TRP A 95 0.81 16.02 -19.34
N VAL A 96 0.47 15.15 -18.39
CA VAL A 96 1.44 14.39 -17.58
C VAL A 96 2.34 13.54 -18.48
N ASN A 97 1.74 12.79 -19.41
CA ASN A 97 2.47 11.93 -20.37
C ASN A 97 3.45 12.73 -21.24
N GLN A 98 3.08 13.95 -21.64
CA GLN A 98 3.95 14.82 -22.42
C GLN A 98 5.03 15.49 -21.55
N ARG A 99 4.68 15.90 -20.33
CA ARG A 99 5.54 16.69 -19.45
C ARG A 99 6.68 15.88 -18.83
N TYR A 100 6.42 14.61 -18.52
CA TYR A 100 7.34 13.73 -17.79
C TYR A 100 7.89 12.58 -18.64
N GLY A 101 7.64 12.60 -19.94
CA GLY A 101 8.08 11.58 -20.88
C GLY A 101 7.04 10.48 -21.05
N ARG A 102 6.89 10.02 -22.30
CA ARG A 102 5.84 9.06 -22.72
C ARG A 102 6.13 7.62 -22.30
N THR A 103 7.28 7.37 -21.70
CA THR A 103 7.73 6.02 -21.32
C THR A 103 7.25 5.63 -19.92
N LEU A 104 7.08 6.59 -19.02
CA LEU A 104 6.66 6.31 -17.65
C LEU A 104 5.21 5.81 -17.61
N PRO A 105 4.93 4.68 -16.94
CA PRO A 105 3.57 4.25 -16.66
C PRO A 105 2.82 5.30 -15.84
N ILE A 106 1.55 5.53 -16.17
CA ILE A 106 0.65 6.36 -15.37
C ILE A 106 -0.41 5.46 -14.76
N ILE A 107 -0.64 5.61 -13.45
CA ILE A 107 -1.71 4.92 -12.73
C ILE A 107 -2.58 5.99 -12.08
N VAL A 108 -3.87 6.01 -12.41
CA VAL A 108 -4.83 6.83 -11.68
C VAL A 108 -5.11 6.13 -10.36
N THR A 109 -4.53 6.61 -9.27
CA THR A 109 -4.59 5.97 -7.94
C THR A 109 -5.82 6.36 -7.13
N ALA A 110 -6.49 7.46 -7.50
CA ALA A 110 -7.76 7.85 -6.91
C ALA A 110 -8.56 8.74 -7.86
N SER A 111 -9.80 8.34 -8.12
CA SER A 111 -10.79 9.13 -8.85
C SER A 111 -12.20 8.74 -8.44
N GLY A 112 -13.10 9.70 -8.25
CA GLY A 112 -14.45 9.43 -7.77
C GLY A 112 -15.25 10.70 -7.56
N ILE A 113 -16.49 10.54 -7.09
CA ILE A 113 -17.40 11.65 -6.81
C ILE A 113 -18.25 11.36 -5.59
N ASP A 114 -18.64 12.42 -4.88
CA ASP A 114 -19.64 12.32 -3.84
C ASP A 114 -21.05 12.12 -4.42
N ASP A 115 -21.79 11.18 -3.85
CA ASP A 115 -23.20 10.92 -4.16
C ASP A 115 -23.86 10.38 -2.89
N GLN A 116 -24.84 11.16 -2.39
CA GLN A 116 -25.58 10.94 -1.14
C GLN A 116 -26.57 9.78 -1.24
N ALA A 117 -26.77 9.19 -2.42
CA ALA A 117 -27.62 8.03 -2.57
C ALA A 117 -27.08 6.82 -1.79
N SER A 118 -27.98 6.16 -1.06
CA SER A 118 -27.67 4.97 -0.26
C SER A 118 -27.59 3.68 -1.10
N PHE A 119 -28.24 3.64 -2.27
CA PHE A 119 -28.23 2.50 -3.19
C PHE A 119 -28.14 2.92 -4.66
N GLU A 120 -29.15 3.63 -5.19
CA GLU A 120 -29.21 4.09 -6.60
C GLU A 120 -28.37 5.36 -6.82
N ASP A 121 -27.05 5.18 -6.87
CA ASP A 121 -26.05 6.24 -7.01
C ASP A 121 -25.79 6.64 -8.46
N ASN A 122 -26.81 7.20 -9.11
CA ASN A 122 -26.81 7.60 -10.51
C ASN A 122 -25.68 8.58 -10.87
N LEU A 123 -25.34 9.51 -9.97
CA LEU A 123 -24.26 10.47 -10.23
C LEU A 123 -22.91 9.75 -10.28
N ARG A 124 -22.69 8.83 -9.33
CA ARG A 124 -21.47 8.00 -9.31
C ARG A 124 -21.39 7.08 -10.52
N GLN A 125 -22.51 6.48 -10.93
CA GLN A 125 -22.56 5.66 -12.14
C GLN A 125 -22.20 6.47 -13.40
N TYR A 126 -22.77 7.66 -13.55
CA TYR A 126 -22.44 8.56 -14.65
C TYR A 126 -20.97 9.00 -14.62
N TYR A 127 -20.44 9.35 -13.44
CA TYR A 127 -19.03 9.68 -13.26
C TYR A 127 -18.12 8.54 -13.72
N LEU A 128 -18.36 7.31 -13.24
CA LEU A 128 -17.55 6.15 -13.60
C LEU A 128 -17.55 5.91 -15.11
N ARG A 129 -18.71 5.91 -15.76
CA ARG A 129 -18.82 5.72 -17.22
C ARG A 129 -18.04 6.79 -17.96
N SER A 130 -18.30 8.06 -17.65
CA SER A 130 -17.73 9.18 -18.39
C SER A 130 -16.23 9.34 -18.17
N TYR A 131 -15.73 9.21 -16.94
CA TYR A 131 -14.30 9.34 -16.64
C TYR A 131 -13.50 8.15 -17.17
N LEU A 132 -14.00 6.91 -17.02
CA LEU A 132 -13.31 5.75 -17.60
C LEU A 132 -13.31 5.81 -19.12
N GLN A 133 -14.38 6.28 -19.76
CA GLN A 133 -14.39 6.49 -21.20
C GLN A 133 -13.32 7.50 -21.65
N GLU A 134 -13.15 8.61 -20.94
CA GLU A 134 -12.08 9.58 -21.23
C GLU A 134 -10.67 9.03 -20.94
N ALA A 135 -10.53 8.16 -19.94
CA ALA A 135 -9.29 7.43 -19.67
C ALA A 135 -8.95 6.44 -20.80
N LEU A 136 -9.95 5.69 -21.30
CA LEU A 136 -9.78 4.81 -22.46
C LEU A 136 -9.42 5.60 -23.73
N LYS A 137 -10.03 6.77 -23.95
CA LYS A 137 -9.65 7.65 -25.06
C LYS A 137 -8.20 8.14 -24.91
N ALA A 138 -7.75 8.47 -23.70
CA ALA A 138 -6.35 8.85 -23.46
C ALA A 138 -5.39 7.70 -23.82
N TYR A 139 -5.75 6.46 -23.45
CA TYR A 139 -4.97 5.27 -23.79
C TYR A 139 -4.96 4.99 -25.29
N HIS A 140 -6.13 4.82 -25.91
CA HIS A 140 -6.24 4.39 -27.31
C HIS A 140 -5.97 5.48 -28.34
N LEU A 141 -6.42 6.72 -28.08
CA LEU A 141 -6.36 7.80 -29.07
C LEU A 141 -5.18 8.76 -28.86
N ASP A 142 -4.76 8.98 -27.62
CA ASP A 142 -3.66 9.91 -27.32
C ASP A 142 -2.32 9.21 -27.05
N GLY A 143 -2.30 7.87 -27.01
CA GLY A 143 -1.09 7.08 -26.76
C GLY A 143 -0.51 7.30 -25.36
N VAL A 144 -1.36 7.56 -24.37
CA VAL A 144 -0.94 7.66 -22.97
C VAL A 144 -0.63 6.27 -22.43
N ASN A 145 0.53 6.10 -21.77
CA ASN A 145 0.92 4.86 -21.09
C ASN A 145 0.14 4.66 -19.77
N LEU A 146 -1.18 4.60 -19.86
CA LEU A 146 -2.08 4.38 -18.73
C LEU A 146 -2.13 2.88 -18.39
N GLN A 147 -1.72 2.52 -17.17
CA GLN A 147 -1.60 1.12 -16.73
C GLN A 147 -2.61 0.73 -15.63
N GLY A 148 -3.35 1.70 -15.09
CA GLY A 148 -4.35 1.38 -14.06
C GLY A 148 -5.25 2.55 -13.68
N PHE A 149 -6.43 2.21 -13.16
CA PHE A 149 -7.42 3.16 -12.67
C PHE A 149 -8.08 2.62 -11.39
N TYR A 150 -7.95 3.37 -10.30
CA TYR A 150 -8.47 3.03 -8.98
C TYR A 150 -9.57 4.01 -8.59
N VAL A 151 -10.78 3.47 -8.38
CA VAL A 151 -11.93 4.24 -7.93
C VAL A 151 -11.80 4.58 -6.45
N TRP A 152 -11.96 5.86 -6.12
CA TRP A 152 -12.07 6.38 -4.76
C TRP A 152 -13.55 6.52 -4.38
N LYS A 153 -14.06 5.72 -3.45
CA LYS A 153 -13.36 4.71 -2.62
C LYS A 153 -14.21 3.46 -2.44
N LEU A 154 -13.60 2.42 -1.89
CA LEU A 154 -14.29 1.17 -1.66
C LEU A 154 -15.53 1.36 -0.77
N GLN A 155 -15.38 1.92 0.43
CA GLN A 155 -16.45 1.92 1.43
C GLN A 155 -16.54 3.23 2.20
N ASP A 156 -17.78 3.70 2.39
CA ASP A 156 -18.13 4.80 3.30
C ASP A 156 -18.19 4.30 4.73
N ARG A 157 -17.89 5.14 5.74
CA ARG A 157 -17.94 4.72 7.16
C ARG A 157 -19.21 5.14 7.89
N HIS A 158 -19.63 6.39 7.72
CA HIS A 158 -20.75 6.98 8.47
C HIS A 158 -21.93 7.36 7.58
N ALA A 159 -21.65 8.09 6.48
CA ALA A 159 -22.66 8.55 5.53
C ALA A 159 -22.23 8.21 4.10
N PRO A 160 -23.18 7.93 3.18
CA PRO A 160 -22.87 7.71 1.79
C PRO A 160 -22.26 8.97 1.17
N LEU A 161 -20.97 8.93 0.87
CA LEU A 161 -20.26 10.04 0.26
C LEU A 161 -19.54 9.55 -0.98
N PHE A 162 -18.41 8.85 -0.85
CA PHE A 162 -17.58 8.43 -1.99
C PHE A 162 -17.57 6.91 -2.21
N GLY A 163 -18.04 6.15 -1.22
CA GLY A 163 -17.97 4.70 -1.18
C GLY A 163 -18.80 4.04 -2.26
N LEU A 164 -18.25 3.00 -2.88
CA LEU A 164 -19.01 2.01 -3.65
C LEU A 164 -19.90 1.15 -2.74
N PHE A 165 -19.50 1.02 -1.47
CA PHE A 165 -20.27 0.34 -0.42
C PHE A 165 -20.65 1.32 0.69
N THR A 166 -21.87 1.20 1.21
CA THR A 166 -22.25 1.83 2.48
C THR A 166 -21.78 0.95 3.66
N SER A 167 -21.56 1.54 4.83
CA SER A 167 -21.15 0.82 6.05
C SER A 167 -21.97 1.24 7.28
N THR A 168 -23.28 1.13 7.19
CA THR A 168 -24.15 1.39 8.34
C THR A 168 -24.08 0.22 9.32
N GLN A 169 -23.81 0.47 10.61
CA GLN A 169 -23.83 -0.55 11.67
C GLN A 169 -22.96 -1.79 11.38
N HIS A 170 -21.75 -1.59 10.85
CA HIS A 170 -20.83 -2.67 10.45
C HIS A 170 -21.35 -3.60 9.34
N GLN A 171 -22.45 -3.26 8.67
CA GLN A 171 -22.94 -3.98 7.50
C GLN A 171 -22.55 -3.25 6.23
N SER A 172 -21.84 -3.97 5.34
CA SER A 172 -21.41 -3.45 4.06
C SER A 172 -22.47 -3.77 3.00
N LYS A 173 -23.10 -2.75 2.41
CA LYS A 173 -24.07 -2.93 1.31
C LYS A 173 -23.55 -2.30 0.03
N ALA A 174 -23.54 -3.08 -1.04
CA ALA A 174 -23.16 -2.61 -2.37
C ALA A 174 -24.17 -1.60 -2.91
N LYS A 175 -23.69 -0.49 -3.49
CA LYS A 175 -24.50 0.44 -4.27
C LYS A 175 -24.60 -0.02 -5.73
N ALA A 176 -25.50 0.55 -6.51
CA ALA A 176 -25.71 0.21 -7.91
C ALA A 176 -24.44 0.36 -8.75
N SER A 177 -23.60 1.36 -8.45
CA SER A 177 -22.28 1.55 -9.08
C SER A 177 -21.32 0.37 -8.97
N VAL A 178 -21.48 -0.51 -7.98
CA VAL A 178 -20.65 -1.74 -7.86
C VAL A 178 -20.92 -2.68 -9.03
N ALA A 179 -22.19 -2.88 -9.38
CA ALA A 179 -22.58 -3.75 -10.50
C ALA A 179 -22.04 -3.21 -11.81
N LEU A 180 -22.21 -1.90 -12.05
CA LEU A 180 -21.66 -1.20 -13.21
C LEU A 180 -20.13 -1.30 -13.27
N TYR A 181 -19.42 -1.04 -12.17
CA TYR A 181 -17.97 -1.08 -12.18
C TYR A 181 -17.44 -2.49 -12.43
N ARG A 182 -18.11 -3.51 -11.86
CA ARG A 182 -17.82 -4.92 -12.15
C ARG A 182 -18.02 -5.25 -13.62
N GLU A 183 -19.10 -4.78 -14.23
CA GLU A 183 -19.37 -4.96 -15.66
C GLU A 183 -18.26 -4.35 -16.51
N ILE A 184 -17.87 -3.10 -16.24
CA ILE A 184 -16.79 -2.41 -16.95
C ILE A 184 -15.47 -3.19 -16.84
N ILE A 185 -15.12 -3.68 -15.65
CA ILE A 185 -13.93 -4.52 -15.43
C ILE A 185 -14.03 -5.82 -16.24
N SER A 186 -15.17 -6.49 -16.19
CA SER A 186 -15.38 -7.78 -16.87
C SER A 186 -15.25 -7.65 -18.39
N ASN A 187 -15.67 -6.50 -18.94
CA ASN A 187 -15.59 -6.20 -20.37
C ASN A 187 -14.30 -5.49 -20.76
N SER A 188 -13.35 -5.30 -19.84
CA SER A 188 -12.10 -4.53 -20.07
C SER A 188 -12.36 -3.15 -20.70
N GLY A 189 -13.46 -2.50 -20.34
CA GLY A 189 -13.85 -1.18 -20.86
C GLY A 189 -14.44 -1.15 -22.27
N SER A 190 -14.63 -2.29 -22.95
CA SER A 190 -15.25 -2.36 -24.29
C SER A 190 -16.76 -2.63 -24.20
N SER A 191 -17.58 -1.91 -24.98
CA SER A 191 -19.01 -2.19 -25.10
C SER A 191 -19.29 -2.92 -26.42
N ASN A 192 -19.58 -4.23 -26.31
CA ASN A 192 -20.20 -5.16 -27.27
C ASN A 192 -19.33 -6.03 -28.22
N ASN A 193 -19.63 -7.35 -28.14
CA ASN A 193 -19.71 -8.38 -29.20
C ASN A 193 -18.53 -8.63 -30.15
N SER A 194 -17.33 -8.15 -29.86
CA SER A 194 -16.13 -8.79 -30.39
C SER A 194 -15.72 -9.91 -29.45
N THR A 195 -15.37 -11.06 -30.01
CA THR A 195 -14.79 -12.21 -29.32
C THR A 195 -13.46 -11.79 -28.69
N THR A 196 -13.50 -11.05 -27.58
CA THR A 196 -12.31 -10.72 -26.82
C THR A 196 -11.87 -12.03 -26.21
N GLN A 197 -10.79 -12.60 -26.74
CA GLN A 197 -10.09 -13.64 -26.01
C GLN A 197 -9.86 -13.10 -24.60
N PRO A 198 -10.29 -13.82 -23.54
CA PRO A 198 -9.99 -13.41 -22.18
C PRO A 198 -8.48 -13.24 -22.11
N CYS A 199 -8.02 -12.21 -21.40
CA CYS A 199 -6.61 -11.95 -21.15
C CYS A 199 -5.88 -13.29 -20.98
N ARG A 200 -5.10 -13.70 -21.99
CA ARG A 200 -4.10 -14.72 -21.80
C ARG A 200 -3.13 -14.10 -20.80
N PHE A 201 -3.35 -14.40 -19.53
CA PHE A 201 -2.22 -14.59 -18.63
C PHE A 201 -1.29 -15.48 -19.44
N THR A 202 -0.15 -14.94 -19.85
CA THR A 202 0.96 -15.75 -20.33
C THR A 202 1.20 -16.77 -19.23
N GLU A 203 0.70 -17.98 -19.50
CA GLU A 203 0.88 -19.18 -18.72
C GLU A 203 2.37 -19.48 -18.69
N GLN A 204 3.05 -18.88 -17.73
CA GLN A 204 4.37 -19.27 -17.28
C GLN A 204 4.45 -19.26 -15.76
N GLN A 205 3.30 -19.48 -15.12
CA GLN A 205 3.26 -19.85 -13.72
C GLN A 205 2.64 -21.23 -13.66
N GLU A 206 3.52 -22.25 -13.71
CA GLU A 206 3.14 -23.64 -13.42
C GLU A 206 2.32 -23.63 -12.13
N LYS A 207 1.05 -24.00 -12.24
CA LYS A 207 0.17 -24.15 -11.08
C LYS A 207 0.75 -25.28 -10.23
N CYS A 208 1.40 -24.91 -9.14
CA CYS A 208 1.87 -25.86 -8.15
C CYS A 208 0.65 -26.53 -7.50
N LEU A 209 0.29 -27.71 -7.99
CA LEU A 209 -0.81 -28.56 -7.49
C LEU A 209 -0.70 -28.78 -5.97
N THR A 210 0.53 -28.85 -5.47
CA THR A 210 0.85 -28.96 -4.04
C THR A 210 0.47 -27.69 -3.27
N CYS A 211 0.73 -26.49 -3.80
CA CYS A 211 0.35 -25.24 -3.15
C CYS A 211 -1.17 -25.06 -3.08
N GLU A 212 -1.90 -25.45 -4.13
CA GLU A 212 -3.37 -25.37 -4.13
C GLU A 212 -4.00 -26.36 -3.14
N TRP A 213 -3.48 -27.58 -3.05
CA TRP A 213 -3.88 -28.56 -2.05
C TRP A 213 -3.56 -28.09 -0.62
N MET A 214 -2.39 -27.49 -0.40
CA MET A 214 -2.00 -26.92 0.89
C MET A 214 -2.89 -25.72 1.29
N LEU A 215 -3.25 -24.87 0.33
CA LEU A 215 -4.16 -23.74 0.54
C LEU A 215 -5.57 -24.20 0.93
N LYS A 216 -6.08 -25.25 0.27
CA LYS A 216 -7.40 -25.83 0.54
C LYS A 216 -7.47 -26.55 1.89
N ASN A 217 -6.37 -27.16 2.32
CA ASN A 217 -6.29 -27.95 3.56
C ASN A 217 -5.48 -27.28 4.67
N LYS A 218 -5.34 -25.94 4.64
CA LYS A 218 -4.68 -25.12 5.67
C LYS A 218 -4.93 -25.56 7.13
N PRO A 219 -6.18 -25.81 7.58
CA PRO A 219 -6.40 -26.24 8.95
C PRO A 219 -5.73 -27.58 9.28
N MET A 220 -5.76 -28.55 8.36
CA MET A 220 -5.17 -29.89 8.55
C MET A 220 -3.64 -29.84 8.72
N LEU A 221 -2.96 -28.95 7.99
CA LEU A 221 -1.51 -28.76 8.12
C LEU A 221 -1.12 -28.15 9.47
N VAL A 222 -1.91 -27.21 9.98
CA VAL A 222 -1.67 -26.60 11.30
C VAL A 222 -1.89 -27.63 12.41
N PHE A 223 -2.98 -28.40 12.36
CA PHE A 223 -3.24 -29.43 13.37
C PHE A 223 -2.20 -30.56 13.33
N GLY A 224 -1.80 -31.00 12.13
CA GLY A 224 -0.73 -31.99 11.96
C GLY A 224 0.61 -31.50 12.50
N GLY A 225 0.99 -30.26 12.19
CA GLY A 225 2.20 -29.63 12.72
C GLY A 225 2.20 -29.54 14.25
N CYS A 226 1.08 -29.11 14.84
CA CYS A 226 0.93 -29.06 16.30
C CYS A 226 1.08 -30.43 16.96
N LEU A 227 0.50 -31.49 16.39
CA LEU A 227 0.60 -32.86 16.92
C LEU A 227 2.04 -33.41 16.85
N LEU A 228 2.78 -33.10 15.80
CA LEU A 228 4.18 -33.52 15.67
C LEU A 228 5.08 -32.80 16.69
N ILE A 229 4.86 -31.50 16.89
CA ILE A 229 5.61 -30.72 17.88
C ILE A 229 5.32 -31.24 19.30
N THR A 230 4.05 -31.50 19.64
CA THR A 230 3.68 -32.00 20.97
C THR A 230 4.25 -33.41 21.20
N SER A 231 4.19 -34.29 20.21
CA SER A 231 4.81 -35.62 20.27
C SER A 231 6.33 -35.54 20.47
N GLY A 232 7.01 -34.66 19.71
CA GLY A 232 8.45 -34.42 19.84
C GLY A 232 8.85 -33.92 21.23
N MET A 233 8.09 -32.98 21.78
CA MET A 233 8.33 -32.44 23.13
C MET A 233 8.14 -33.52 24.22
N LEU A 234 7.11 -34.37 24.09
CA LEU A 234 6.87 -35.49 25.00
C LEU A 234 8.00 -36.53 24.94
N ALA A 235 8.46 -36.89 23.74
CA ALA A 235 9.58 -37.80 23.56
C ALA A 235 10.87 -37.23 24.18
N ALA A 236 11.16 -35.95 23.96
CA ALA A 236 12.32 -35.27 24.54
C ALA A 236 12.27 -35.27 26.08
N LEU A 237 11.09 -35.01 26.67
CA LEU A 237 10.89 -35.08 28.12
C LEU A 237 11.11 -36.50 28.67
N ILE A 238 10.61 -37.53 27.99
CA ILE A 238 10.83 -38.93 28.39
C ILE A 238 12.32 -39.27 28.33
N ILE A 239 13.01 -38.89 27.25
CA ILE A 239 14.46 -39.10 27.09
C ILE A 239 15.22 -38.38 28.22
N PHE A 240 14.87 -37.14 28.52
CA PHE A 240 15.47 -36.37 29.60
C PHE A 240 15.25 -37.02 30.97
N ILE A 241 14.05 -37.53 31.24
CA ILE A 241 13.74 -38.26 32.48
C ILE A 241 14.56 -39.57 32.57
N VAL A 242 14.71 -40.30 31.47
CA VAL A 242 15.51 -41.54 31.42
C VAL A 242 16.99 -41.25 31.65
N ILE A 243 17.54 -40.22 30.99
CA ILE A 243 18.94 -39.80 31.15
C ILE A 243 19.19 -39.32 32.58
N SER A 244 18.33 -38.47 33.13
CA SER A 244 18.48 -37.97 34.50
C SER A 244 18.38 -39.09 35.55
N LYS A 245 17.49 -40.08 35.36
CA LYS A 245 17.45 -41.29 36.22
C LYS A 245 18.71 -42.14 36.09
N ARG A 246 19.23 -42.33 34.87
CA ARG A 246 20.51 -43.03 34.63
C ARG A 246 21.67 -42.33 35.33
N ASN A 247 21.77 -41.00 35.21
CA ASN A 247 22.81 -40.20 35.86
C ASN A 247 22.71 -40.28 37.39
N LYS A 248 21.50 -40.15 37.98
CA LYS A 248 21.29 -40.35 39.42
C LYS A 248 21.69 -41.75 39.90
N LYS A 249 21.39 -42.80 39.11
CA LYS A 249 21.81 -44.18 39.42
C LYS A 249 23.33 -44.35 39.31
N HIS A 250 23.96 -43.73 38.31
CA HIS A 250 25.41 -43.73 38.12
C HIS A 250 26.11 -43.01 39.29
N ASP A 251 25.61 -41.86 39.72
CA ASP A 251 26.16 -41.12 40.88
C ASP A 251 26.00 -41.89 42.19
N ARG A 252 24.85 -42.54 42.43
CA ARG A 252 24.68 -43.45 43.59
C ARG A 252 25.71 -44.59 43.57
N ARG A 253 25.96 -45.21 42.41
CA ARG A 253 26.99 -46.25 42.25
C ARG A 253 28.41 -45.71 42.46
N ARG A 254 28.70 -44.49 41.97
CA ARG A 254 30.01 -43.82 42.12
C ARG A 254 30.28 -43.44 43.57
N LYS A 255 29.26 -42.96 44.30
CA LYS A 255 29.33 -42.67 45.75
C LYS A 255 29.62 -43.94 46.57
N LYS A 256 28.93 -45.04 46.28
CA LYS A 256 29.16 -46.35 46.92
C LYS A 256 30.58 -46.89 46.65
N ARG A 257 31.11 -46.74 45.43
CA ARG A 257 32.51 -47.08 45.10
C ARG A 257 33.53 -46.23 45.85
N ARG A 258 33.30 -44.90 45.97
CA ARG A 258 34.17 -44.00 46.75
C ARG A 258 34.19 -44.35 48.24
N GLU A 259 33.04 -44.73 48.80
CA GLU A 259 32.92 -45.15 50.19
C GLU A 259 33.66 -46.47 50.47
N ASN A 260 33.51 -47.46 49.58
CA ASN A 260 34.29 -48.70 49.66
C ASN A 260 35.81 -48.45 49.52
N ARG A 261 36.24 -47.52 48.66
CA ARG A 261 37.66 -47.16 48.50
C ARG A 261 38.23 -46.45 49.74
N ARG A 262 37.45 -45.59 50.40
CA ARG A 262 37.82 -44.97 51.69
C ARG A 262 37.97 -46.00 52.80
N ARG A 263 37.09 -47.01 52.88
CA ARG A 263 37.22 -48.12 53.83
C ARG A 263 38.52 -48.92 53.61
N ARG A 264 38.87 -49.18 52.35
CA ARG A 264 40.14 -49.85 52.00
C ARG A 264 41.38 -49.03 52.36
N ASN A 265 41.39 -47.73 52.09
CA ASN A 265 42.56 -46.88 52.35
C ASN A 265 42.80 -46.64 53.86
N LYS A 266 41.75 -46.61 54.70
CA LYS A 266 41.91 -46.56 56.16
C LYS A 266 42.55 -47.82 56.75
N ALA A 267 42.49 -48.95 56.06
CA ALA A 267 43.07 -50.22 56.54
C ALA A 267 44.57 -50.37 56.22
N SER A 268 45.18 -49.45 55.44
CA SER A 268 46.46 -49.73 54.77
C SER A 268 47.58 -48.72 55.02
N ALA A 269 47.47 -47.80 55.98
CA ALA A 269 48.53 -46.84 56.29
C ALA A 269 49.02 -47.01 57.73
N TYR A 270 49.83 -48.03 57.97
CA TYR A 270 50.71 -48.10 59.13
C TYR A 270 52.01 -47.32 58.83
N CYS A 271 52.44 -46.65 59.89
CA CYS A 271 53.48 -45.63 60.03
C CYS A 271 54.83 -46.00 59.46
N ILE A 272 55.56 -45.02 58.88
CA ILE A 272 56.99 -44.80 59.14
C ILE A 272 57.27 -43.29 59.15
N CYS A 273 57.90 -42.84 60.25
CA CYS A 273 58.30 -41.46 60.57
C CYS A 273 59.53 -40.99 59.77
N PRO A 274 59.76 -39.67 59.66
CA PRO A 274 60.80 -39.07 58.82
C PRO A 274 62.11 -38.87 59.59
N ASP A 275 63.21 -38.76 58.86
CA ASP A 275 64.39 -38.03 59.34
C ASP A 275 64.66 -36.83 58.43
N VAL A 276 64.90 -35.70 59.10
CA VAL A 276 65.22 -34.38 58.58
C VAL A 276 66.75 -34.29 58.48
N ILE A 277 67.25 -33.85 57.33
CA ILE A 277 68.65 -33.41 57.18
C ILE A 277 68.61 -31.96 56.71
N TYR A 278 69.46 -31.15 57.35
CA TYR A 278 69.69 -29.70 57.23
C TYR A 278 69.59 -29.11 55.82
#